data_AF-A0A1B5CY20-F1
#
_entry.id   AF-A0A1B5CY20-F1
#
_cell.length_a   1.000
_cell.length_b   1.000
_cell.length_c   1.000
_cell.angle_alpha   90.00
_cell.angle_beta   90.00
_cell.angle_gamma   90.00
#
_symmetry.space_group_name_H-M   'P 1'
#
loop_
_entity.id
_entity.type
_entity.pdbx_description
1 polymer ?
#
loop_
_entity_poly.entity_id
_entity_poly.type
_entity_poly.pdbx_seq_one_letter_code
_entity_poly.pdbx_strand_id
1 'polypeptide(L)'
;MDSPWKLASAAINPGRFMRVGALMFKSITGATLQDIEDSKAQKQTRQEYCAYLFIVAAAVAFTLLTGSWFLVLAWLIPMVLIAEPAHYLIELPEHFGLDAYTEPNFNRNTRSIEASWLARWYTNANNLHTAHHSLASVPMGRCQTLHDCSRASMEVIEPDYWTFYRKVMSGELKPFNRAGQ
;
A
#
# COMPACT_ATOMS: atom_id res chain seq x y z
N MET A 1 -0.05 -13.30 -12.31
CA MET A 1 0.24 -13.44 -10.87
C MET A 1 -0.36 -14.74 -10.36
N ASP A 2 -0.12 -15.79 -11.12
CA ASP A 2 -0.83 -17.08 -11.19
C ASP A 2 -0.03 -18.20 -10.51
N SER A 3 0.96 -17.85 -9.69
CA SER A 3 1.70 -18.81 -8.89
C SER A 3 2.15 -18.19 -7.57
N PRO A 4 2.29 -19.00 -6.49
CA PRO A 4 2.81 -18.53 -5.22
C PRO A 4 4.18 -17.85 -5.34
N TRP A 5 5.03 -18.35 -6.24
CA TRP A 5 6.35 -17.76 -6.49
C TRP A 5 6.28 -16.33 -7.06
N LYS A 6 5.38 -16.08 -8.02
CA LYS A 6 5.20 -14.74 -8.59
C LYS A 6 4.61 -13.77 -7.56
N LEU A 7 3.75 -14.25 -6.67
CA LEU A 7 3.20 -13.43 -5.58
C LEU A 7 4.28 -13.08 -4.56
N ALA A 8 5.08 -14.07 -4.13
CA ALA A 8 6.18 -13.87 -3.21
C ALA A 8 7.23 -12.91 -3.77
N SER A 9 7.63 -13.07 -5.03
CA SER A 9 8.61 -12.18 -5.67
C SER A 9 8.08 -10.75 -5.85
N ALA A 10 6.78 -10.58 -6.09
CA ALA A 10 6.15 -9.26 -6.15
C ALA A 10 6.09 -8.58 -4.77
N ALA A 11 5.92 -9.37 -3.70
CA ALA A 11 5.86 -8.91 -2.32
C ALA A 11 7.20 -8.46 -1.76
N ILE A 12 8.33 -8.89 -2.32
CA ILE A 12 9.68 -8.51 -1.88
C ILE A 12 10.42 -7.64 -2.92
N ASN A 13 9.68 -6.96 -3.79
CA ASN A 13 10.26 -6.30 -4.96
C ASN A 13 11.16 -5.11 -4.55
N PRO A 14 12.50 -5.19 -4.77
CA PRO A 14 13.42 -4.14 -4.34
C PRO A 14 13.25 -2.83 -5.11
N GLY A 15 12.60 -2.87 -6.28
CA GLY A 15 12.31 -1.69 -7.10
C GLY A 15 11.49 -0.62 -6.39
N ARG A 16 10.70 -0.99 -5.36
CA ARG A 16 9.96 -0.04 -4.52
C ARG A 16 10.90 0.85 -3.72
N PHE A 17 11.85 0.24 -3.01
CA PHE A 17 12.86 0.97 -2.25
C PHE A 17 13.75 1.81 -3.15
N MET A 18 14.14 1.29 -4.32
CA MET A 18 14.92 2.04 -5.30
C MET A 18 14.17 3.27 -5.82
N ARG A 19 12.87 3.16 -6.06
CA ARG A 19 12.02 4.29 -6.47
C ARG A 19 11.96 5.37 -5.39
N VAL A 20 11.69 4.98 -4.14
CA VAL A 20 11.63 5.92 -3.01
C VAL A 20 12.99 6.58 -2.80
N GLY A 21 14.09 5.82 -2.86
CA GLY A 21 15.45 6.37 -2.81
C GLY A 21 15.71 7.39 -3.93
N ALA A 22 15.32 7.09 -5.17
CA ALA A 22 15.43 8.03 -6.27
C ALA A 22 14.60 9.31 -6.03
N LEU A 23 13.41 9.22 -5.43
CA LEU A 23 12.58 10.37 -5.07
C LEU A 23 13.19 11.21 -3.94
N MET A 24 13.83 10.58 -2.95
CA MET A 24 14.61 11.27 -1.92
C MET A 24 15.73 12.12 -2.54
N PHE A 25 16.53 11.55 -3.43
CA PHE A 25 17.63 12.28 -4.10
C PHE A 25 17.11 13.34 -5.08
N LYS A 26 16.03 13.09 -5.83
CA LYS A 26 15.40 14.13 -6.66
C LYS A 26 14.84 15.30 -5.83
N SER A 27 14.42 15.02 -4.59
CA SER A 27 13.85 16.04 -3.70
C SER A 27 14.90 17.05 -3.22
N ILE A 28 16.18 16.69 -3.15
CA ILE A 28 17.26 17.64 -2.84
C ILE A 28 17.74 18.45 -4.04
N THR A 29 17.53 17.99 -5.28
CA THR A 29 18.03 18.66 -6.49
C THR A 29 17.08 19.71 -7.06
N GLY A 30 15.89 19.91 -6.48
CA GLY A 30 14.89 20.83 -7.02
C GLY A 30 14.07 20.27 -8.20
N ALA A 31 14.31 19.04 -8.64
CA ALA A 31 13.61 18.45 -9.78
C ALA A 31 12.10 18.28 -9.52
N THR A 32 11.26 18.53 -10.51
CA THR A 32 9.80 18.34 -10.41
C THR A 32 9.47 16.86 -10.21
N LEU A 33 8.63 16.55 -9.22
CA LEU A 33 8.14 15.19 -9.02
C LEU A 33 7.01 14.93 -10.03
N GLN A 34 7.02 13.76 -10.67
CA GLN A 34 5.99 13.41 -11.65
C GLN A 34 4.63 13.22 -10.96
N ASP A 35 3.55 13.39 -11.72
CA ASP A 35 2.16 13.11 -11.31
C ASP A 35 1.59 13.98 -10.17
N ILE A 36 2.23 15.10 -9.85
CA ILE A 36 1.72 16.09 -8.88
C ILE A 36 1.62 17.46 -9.57
N GLU A 37 0.41 17.90 -9.88
CA GLU A 37 0.21 19.19 -10.55
C GLU A 37 0.22 20.37 -9.56
N ASP A 38 -0.32 20.15 -8.36
CA ASP A 38 -0.43 21.21 -7.37
C ASP A 38 0.93 21.60 -6.77
N SER A 39 1.26 22.89 -6.88
CA SER A 39 2.55 23.43 -6.43
C SER A 39 2.77 23.32 -4.91
N LYS A 40 1.70 23.38 -4.12
CA LYS A 40 1.77 23.22 -2.67
C LYS A 40 2.04 21.76 -2.32
N ALA A 41 1.33 20.82 -2.93
CA ALA A 41 1.54 19.38 -2.80
C ALA A 41 2.96 18.98 -3.23
N GLN A 42 3.48 19.54 -4.32
CA GLN A 42 4.88 19.37 -4.76
C GLN A 42 5.87 19.77 -3.66
N LYS A 43 5.67 20.95 -3.05
CA LYS A 43 6.54 21.44 -1.98
C LYS A 43 6.46 20.55 -0.73
N GLN A 44 5.26 20.18 -0.31
CA GLN A 44 5.04 19.32 0.86
C GLN A 44 5.67 17.93 0.65
N THR A 45 5.39 17.31 -0.49
CA THR A 45 5.96 16.01 -0.86
C THR A 45 7.49 16.06 -0.89
N ARG A 46 8.09 17.13 -1.42
CA ARG A 46 9.54 17.33 -1.37
C ARG A 46 10.06 17.39 0.07
N GLN A 47 9.39 18.13 0.94
CA GLN A 47 9.77 18.24 2.35
C GLN A 47 9.75 16.87 3.04
N GLU A 48 8.72 16.06 2.78
CA GLU A 48 8.61 14.70 3.31
C GLU A 48 9.77 13.81 2.84
N TYR A 49 10.06 13.79 1.54
CA TYR A 49 11.19 13.01 1.02
C TYR A 49 12.55 13.48 1.53
N CYS A 50 12.75 14.78 1.73
CA CYS A 50 13.95 15.31 2.38
C CYS A 50 14.03 14.88 3.85
N ALA A 51 12.91 14.86 4.58
CA ALA A 51 12.86 14.36 5.95
C ALA A 51 13.18 12.86 6.02
N TYR A 52 12.65 12.05 5.09
CA TYR A 52 13.00 10.64 4.98
C TYR A 52 14.49 10.43 4.69
N LEU A 53 15.06 11.19 3.75
CA LEU A 53 16.49 11.15 3.47
C LEU A 53 17.32 11.46 4.71
N PHE A 54 16.93 12.50 5.46
CA PHE A 54 17.59 12.88 6.70
C PHE A 54 17.52 11.77 7.75
N ILE A 55 16.36 11.15 7.96
CA ILE A 55 16.18 10.04 8.92
C ILE A 55 17.08 8.86 8.54
N VAL A 56 17.11 8.47 7.26
CA VAL A 56 17.95 7.37 6.77
C VAL A 56 19.43 7.72 6.94
N ALA A 57 19.85 8.93 6.56
CA ALA A 57 21.23 9.38 6.72
C ALA A 57 21.65 9.41 8.19
N ALA A 58 20.77 9.87 9.09
CA ALA A 58 21.01 9.86 10.53
C ALA A 58 21.13 8.44 11.09
N ALA A 59 20.30 7.49 10.63
CA ALA A 59 20.39 6.09 11.03
C ALA A 59 21.71 5.43 10.58
N VAL A 60 22.15 5.75 9.36
CA VAL A 60 23.46 5.30 8.84
C VAL A 60 24.59 5.91 9.65
N ALA A 61 24.57 7.22 9.88
CA ALA A 61 25.59 7.91 10.67
C ALA A 61 25.66 7.36 12.10
N PHE A 62 24.52 7.12 12.75
CA PHE A 62 24.45 6.47 14.06
C PHE A 62 25.16 5.11 14.05
N THR A 63 24.85 4.27 13.06
CA THR A 63 25.45 2.93 12.91
C THR A 63 26.97 3.02 12.74
N LEU A 64 27.44 3.93 11.88
CA LEU A 64 28.88 4.10 11.60
C LEU A 64 29.65 4.68 12.80
N LEU A 65 29.08 5.66 13.51
CA LEU A 65 29.76 6.34 14.61
C LEU A 65 29.79 5.51 15.90
N THR A 66 28.76 4.68 16.13
CA THR A 66 28.65 3.87 17.36
C THR A 66 29.10 2.42 17.17
N GLY A 67 29.17 1.94 15.92
CA GLY A 67 29.32 0.52 15.60
C GLY A 67 28.08 -0.33 15.93
N SER A 68 26.98 0.29 16.38
CA SER A 68 25.77 -0.41 16.80
C SER A 68 24.89 -0.79 15.61
N TRP A 69 24.61 -2.09 15.47
CA TRP A 69 23.68 -2.63 14.47
C TRP A 69 22.21 -2.54 14.87
N PHE A 70 21.89 -1.86 15.98
CA PHE A 70 20.53 -1.81 16.53
C PHE A 70 19.48 -1.37 15.49
N LEU A 71 19.70 -0.25 14.78
CA LEU A 71 18.74 0.23 13.79
C LEU A 71 18.63 -0.69 12.57
N VAL A 72 19.68 -1.43 12.23
CA VAL A 72 19.63 -2.40 11.14
C VAL A 72 18.77 -3.60 11.56
N LEU A 73 19.01 -4.15 12.74
CA LEU A 73 18.37 -5.37 13.22
C LEU A 73 16.95 -5.14 13.74
N ALA A 74 16.70 -4.03 14.42
CA ALA A 74 15.42 -3.73 15.06
C ALA A 74 14.46 -2.95 14.16
N TRP A 75 14.96 -2.30 13.10
CA TRP A 75 14.12 -1.48 12.20
C TRP A 75 14.26 -1.87 10.73
N LEU A 76 15.45 -1.79 10.13
CA LEU A 76 15.60 -2.00 8.68
C LEU A 76 15.22 -3.42 8.24
N ILE A 77 15.77 -4.44 8.90
CA ILE A 77 15.52 -5.85 8.56
C ILE A 77 14.03 -6.22 8.74
N PRO A 78 13.39 -5.95 9.90
CA PRO A 78 11.96 -6.21 10.06
C PRO A 78 11.09 -5.43 9.07
N MET A 79 11.45 -4.18 8.78
CA MET A 79 10.70 -3.36 7.82
C MET A 79 10.73 -3.97 6.42
N VAL A 80 11.91 -4.35 5.92
CA VAL A 80 12.07 -4.86 4.55
C VAL A 80 11.57 -6.29 4.40
N LEU A 81 11.82 -7.17 5.37
CA LEU A 81 11.52 -8.60 5.22
C LEU A 81 10.14 -9.01 5.75
N ILE A 82 9.53 -8.19 6.61
CA ILE A 82 8.27 -8.54 7.27
C ILE A 82 7.21 -7.49 6.98
N ALA A 83 7.46 -6.23 7.34
CA ALA A 83 6.44 -5.20 7.29
C ALA A 83 6.01 -4.87 5.84
N GLU A 84 6.95 -4.65 4.93
CA GLU A 84 6.63 -4.31 3.54
C GLU A 84 5.95 -5.47 2.79
N PRO A 85 6.41 -6.73 2.88
CA PRO A 85 5.70 -7.83 2.25
C PRO A 85 4.31 -8.06 2.85
N ALA A 86 4.17 -7.94 4.17
CA ALA A 86 2.87 -8.04 4.83
C ALA A 86 1.92 -6.92 4.36
N HIS A 87 2.40 -5.68 4.33
CA HIS A 87 1.65 -4.53 3.85
C HIS A 87 1.19 -4.73 2.40
N TYR A 88 2.10 -5.16 1.53
CA TYR A 88 1.75 -5.48 0.14
C TYR A 88 0.64 -6.52 0.04
N LEU A 89 0.71 -7.59 0.83
CA LEU A 89 -0.32 -8.62 0.82
C LEU A 89 -1.66 -8.13 1.41
N ILE A 90 -1.62 -7.22 2.39
CA ILE A 90 -2.83 -6.62 2.95
C ILE A 90 -3.54 -5.73 1.92
N GLU A 91 -2.80 -4.90 1.19
CA GLU A 91 -3.33 -3.88 0.27
C GLU A 91 -3.58 -4.41 -1.15
N LEU A 92 -2.83 -5.42 -1.58
CA LEU A 92 -2.96 -5.98 -2.92
C LEU A 92 -4.43 -6.22 -3.32
N PRO A 93 -5.30 -6.79 -2.47
CA PRO A 93 -6.69 -7.03 -2.84
C PRO A 93 -7.50 -5.79 -3.17
N GLU A 94 -7.14 -4.61 -2.68
CA GLU A 94 -7.98 -3.41 -2.73
C GLU A 94 -8.33 -3.00 -4.16
N HIS A 95 -7.37 -3.11 -5.09
CA HIS A 95 -7.57 -2.73 -6.49
C HIS A 95 -7.20 -3.84 -7.48
N PHE A 96 -6.76 -5.01 -7.02
CA PHE A 96 -6.34 -6.07 -7.94
C PHE A 96 -7.48 -6.53 -8.84
N GLY A 97 -7.25 -6.44 -10.15
CA GLY A 97 -8.24 -6.80 -11.18
C GLY A 97 -9.33 -5.75 -11.42
N LEU A 98 -9.23 -4.58 -10.78
CA LEU A 98 -10.17 -3.47 -10.93
C LEU A 98 -9.53 -2.30 -11.69
N ASP A 99 -10.36 -1.53 -12.39
CA ASP A 99 -9.90 -0.31 -13.05
C ASP A 99 -9.83 0.87 -12.06
N ALA A 100 -8.77 0.94 -11.28
CA ALA A 100 -8.54 2.08 -10.38
C ALA A 100 -8.15 3.39 -11.10
N TYR A 101 -8.00 3.37 -12.43
CA TYR A 101 -7.49 4.52 -13.19
C TYR A 101 -8.60 5.30 -13.90
N THR A 102 -9.58 4.61 -14.48
CA THR A 102 -10.61 5.25 -15.31
C THR A 102 -12.03 5.11 -14.79
N GLU A 103 -12.33 4.11 -13.94
CA GLU A 103 -13.64 3.99 -13.31
C GLU A 103 -13.72 4.97 -12.11
N PRO A 104 -14.59 5.99 -12.15
CA PRO A 104 -14.68 6.97 -11.05
C PRO A 104 -15.49 6.45 -9.85
N ASN A 105 -16.31 5.41 -10.01
CA ASN A 105 -17.13 4.88 -8.92
C ASN A 105 -16.29 3.98 -8.01
N PHE A 106 -16.02 4.47 -6.79
CA PHE A 106 -15.25 3.72 -5.80
C PHE A 106 -15.90 2.38 -5.41
N ASN A 107 -17.22 2.24 -5.53
CA ASN A 107 -17.90 0.97 -5.24
C ASN A 107 -17.55 -0.14 -6.24
N ARG A 108 -17.01 0.22 -7.42
CA ARG A 108 -16.63 -0.68 -8.52
C ARG A 108 -15.13 -0.82 -8.69
N ASN A 109 -14.38 0.26 -8.47
CA ASN A 109 -12.94 0.27 -8.66
C ASN A 109 -12.15 -0.15 -7.40
N THR A 110 -12.83 -0.33 -6.26
CA THR A 110 -12.24 -0.65 -4.97
C THR A 110 -12.94 -1.83 -4.32
N ARG A 111 -12.15 -2.74 -3.74
CA ARG A 111 -12.62 -3.92 -3.03
C ARG A 111 -12.48 -3.77 -1.52
N SER A 112 -13.51 -4.22 -0.80
CA SER A 112 -13.39 -4.50 0.64
C SER A 112 -13.27 -6.01 0.89
N ILE A 113 -12.50 -6.40 1.90
CA ILE A 113 -12.48 -7.76 2.45
C ILE A 113 -13.11 -7.69 3.83
N GLU A 114 -14.23 -8.37 4.07
CA GLU A 114 -14.92 -8.29 5.38
C GLU A 114 -14.09 -8.92 6.50
N ALA A 115 -13.53 -10.10 6.23
CA ALA A 115 -12.62 -10.87 7.07
C ALA A 115 -13.11 -11.12 8.52
N SER A 116 -12.33 -11.88 9.28
CA SER A 116 -12.58 -12.07 10.71
C SER A 116 -12.23 -10.80 11.51
N TRP A 117 -12.76 -10.71 12.73
CA TRP A 117 -12.42 -9.62 13.65
C TRP A 117 -10.90 -9.50 13.89
N LEU A 118 -10.18 -10.63 13.91
CA LEU A 118 -8.73 -10.65 14.14
C LEU A 118 -7.98 -10.08 12.94
N ALA A 119 -8.34 -10.49 11.72
CA ALA A 119 -7.76 -9.93 10.50
C ALA A 119 -8.03 -8.43 10.42
N ARG A 120 -9.26 -8.01 10.73
CA ARG A 120 -9.66 -6.60 10.74
C ARG A 120 -8.93 -5.77 11.81
N TRP A 121 -8.69 -6.33 12.99
CA TRP A 121 -7.88 -5.68 14.02
C TRP A 121 -6.43 -5.54 13.54
N TYR A 122 -5.86 -6.60 12.98
CA TYR A 122 -4.48 -6.63 12.49
C TYR A 122 -4.24 -5.59 11.38
N THR A 123 -5.18 -5.46 10.44
CA THR A 123 -5.14 -4.47 9.35
C THR A 123 -5.61 -3.09 9.79
N ASN A 124 -6.00 -2.89 11.06
CA ASN A 124 -6.62 -1.67 11.57
C ASN A 124 -7.78 -1.19 10.68
N ALA A 125 -8.64 -2.11 10.25
CA ALA A 125 -9.77 -1.92 9.34
C ALA A 125 -9.42 -1.40 7.92
N ASN A 126 -8.14 -1.40 7.52
CA ASN A 126 -7.72 -1.03 6.16
C ASN A 126 -8.35 -1.92 5.08
N ASN A 127 -8.62 -3.18 5.43
CA ASN A 127 -9.30 -4.15 4.57
C ASN A 127 -10.71 -3.73 4.14
N LEU A 128 -11.35 -2.76 4.83
CA LEU A 128 -12.64 -2.19 4.43
C LEU A 128 -12.44 -1.00 3.48
N HIS A 129 -11.63 -1.22 2.45
CA HIS A 129 -11.05 -0.14 1.65
C HIS A 129 -12.08 0.69 0.88
N THR A 130 -13.17 0.07 0.42
CA THR A 130 -14.26 0.79 -0.25
C THR A 130 -14.89 1.83 0.68
N ALA A 131 -15.00 1.55 1.98
CA ALA A 131 -15.47 2.51 2.97
C ALA A 131 -14.46 3.65 3.13
N HIS A 132 -13.17 3.34 3.20
CA HIS A 132 -12.11 4.36 3.24
C HIS A 132 -12.19 5.29 2.01
N HIS A 133 -12.33 4.76 0.80
CA HIS A 133 -12.50 5.57 -0.41
C HIS A 133 -13.79 6.41 -0.40
N SER A 134 -14.87 5.91 0.20
CA SER A 134 -16.12 6.65 0.27
C SER A 134 -16.01 7.92 1.14
N LEU A 135 -15.20 7.88 2.21
CA LEU A 135 -14.94 9.02 3.08
C LEU A 135 -13.59 8.87 3.79
N ALA A 136 -12.50 9.22 3.10
CA ALA A 136 -11.13 9.00 3.56
C ALA A 136 -10.75 9.76 4.84
N SER A 137 -11.54 10.79 5.19
CA SER A 137 -11.36 11.56 6.43
C SER A 137 -11.88 10.86 7.68
N VAL A 138 -12.61 9.73 7.55
CA VAL A 138 -13.09 8.97 8.69
C VAL A 138 -11.92 8.31 9.42
N PRO A 139 -11.83 8.45 10.76
CA PRO A 139 -10.81 7.73 11.53
C PRO A 139 -10.94 6.22 11.35
N MET A 140 -9.81 5.50 11.23
CA MET A 140 -9.79 4.05 10.97
C MET A 140 -10.64 3.23 11.96
N GLY A 141 -10.65 3.62 13.25
CA GLY A 141 -11.49 2.98 14.27
C GLY A 141 -13.01 3.11 14.06
N ARG A 142 -13.45 3.97 13.14
CA ARG A 142 -14.86 4.15 12.72
C ARG A 142 -15.13 3.63 11.31
N CYS A 143 -14.11 3.12 10.61
CA CYS A 143 -14.23 2.59 9.26
C CYS A 143 -15.24 1.43 9.19
N GLN A 144 -15.30 0.58 10.22
CA GLN A 144 -16.33 -0.47 10.31
C GLN A 144 -17.75 0.11 10.27
N THR A 145 -18.03 1.13 11.08
CA THR A 145 -19.36 1.74 11.12
C THR A 145 -19.73 2.34 9.76
N LEU A 146 -18.78 2.99 9.10
CA LEU A 146 -18.98 3.52 7.74
C LEU A 146 -19.23 2.40 6.74
N HIS A 147 -18.47 1.32 6.83
CA HIS A 147 -18.66 0.13 6.01
C HIS A 147 -20.06 -0.46 6.20
N ASP A 148 -20.52 -0.67 7.44
CA ASP A 148 -21.84 -1.21 7.71
C ASP A 148 -22.97 -0.34 7.14
N CYS A 149 -22.84 0.99 7.25
CA CYS A 149 -23.81 1.94 6.71
C CYS A 149 -23.87 1.95 5.17
N SER A 150 -22.73 1.74 4.50
CA SER A 150 -22.62 1.82 3.04
C SER A 150 -22.49 0.45 2.36
N ARG A 151 -22.53 -0.65 3.12
CA ARG A 151 -22.31 -2.02 2.65
C ARG A 151 -23.20 -2.42 1.47
N ALA A 152 -24.44 -1.94 1.46
CA ALA A 152 -25.42 -2.26 0.43
C ALA A 152 -25.11 -1.63 -0.94
N SER A 153 -24.31 -0.56 -1.01
CA SER A 153 -23.93 0.10 -2.27
C SER A 153 -22.61 -0.41 -2.86
N MET A 154 -21.86 -1.21 -2.12
CA MET A 154 -20.55 -1.72 -2.53
C MET A 154 -20.70 -2.92 -3.47
N GLU A 155 -20.06 -2.86 -4.63
CA GLU A 155 -20.22 -3.88 -5.68
C GLU A 155 -19.10 -4.94 -5.65
N VAL A 156 -17.92 -4.61 -5.13
CA VAL A 156 -16.77 -5.53 -5.08
C VAL A 156 -16.37 -5.83 -3.65
N ILE A 157 -16.69 -7.03 -3.18
CA ILE A 157 -16.40 -7.46 -1.81
C ILE A 157 -15.98 -8.92 -1.80
N GLU A 158 -14.98 -9.23 -0.98
CA GLU A 158 -14.57 -10.60 -0.70
C GLU A 158 -14.86 -10.94 0.77
N PRO A 159 -15.28 -12.18 1.08
CA PRO A 159 -15.57 -12.58 2.45
C PRO A 159 -14.30 -12.61 3.31
N ASP A 160 -13.17 -13.03 2.73
CA ASP A 160 -11.89 -13.14 3.42
C ASP A 160 -10.71 -13.11 2.43
N TYR A 161 -9.50 -12.93 2.98
CA TYR A 161 -8.25 -12.92 2.22
C TYR A 161 -7.98 -14.25 1.51
N TRP A 162 -8.36 -15.37 2.11
CA TRP A 162 -8.12 -16.70 1.54
C TRP A 162 -8.85 -16.88 0.21
N THR A 163 -10.12 -16.50 0.19
CA THR A 163 -10.98 -16.54 -0.99
C THR A 163 -10.40 -15.68 -2.11
N PHE A 164 -9.97 -14.46 -1.79
CA PHE A 164 -9.28 -13.59 -2.75
C PHE A 164 -8.02 -14.26 -3.31
N TYR A 165 -7.10 -14.73 -2.46
CA TYR A 165 -5.84 -15.30 -2.92
C TYR A 165 -6.02 -16.61 -3.70
N ARG A 166 -7.02 -17.42 -3.34
CA ARG A 166 -7.40 -18.60 -4.13
C ARG A 166 -7.78 -18.19 -5.55
N LYS A 167 -8.62 -17.16 -5.72
CA LYS A 167 -9.03 -16.65 -7.04
C LYS A 167 -7.84 -16.15 -7.85
N VAL A 168 -6.90 -15.45 -7.22
CA VAL A 168 -5.67 -14.97 -7.87
C VAL A 168 -4.78 -16.14 -8.31
N MET A 169 -4.55 -17.10 -7.43
CA MET A 169 -3.69 -18.26 -7.72
C MET A 169 -4.30 -19.24 -8.73
N SER A 170 -5.62 -19.38 -8.77
CA SER A 170 -6.32 -20.19 -9.78
C SER A 170 -6.41 -19.51 -11.14
N GLY A 171 -6.09 -18.20 -11.21
CA GLY A 171 -6.26 -17.39 -12.41
C GLY A 171 -7.71 -16.99 -12.70
N GLU A 172 -8.64 -17.25 -11.78
CA GLU A 172 -10.04 -16.77 -11.81
C GLU A 172 -10.07 -15.24 -11.76
N LEU A 173 -9.22 -14.64 -10.92
CA LEU A 173 -9.01 -13.21 -10.83
C LEU A 173 -7.65 -12.84 -11.43
N LYS A 174 -7.67 -11.99 -12.46
CA LYS A 174 -6.47 -11.55 -13.18
C LYS A 174 -6.18 -10.07 -12.90
N PRO A 175 -4.92 -9.62 -13.04
CA PRO A 175 -4.61 -8.20 -12.98
C PRO A 175 -5.41 -7.42 -14.03
N PHE A 176 -5.79 -6.19 -13.72
CA PHE A 176 -6.45 -5.32 -14.67
C PHE A 176 -5.54 -5.07 -15.88
N ASN A 177 -6.10 -5.16 -17.09
CA ASN A 177 -5.37 -4.95 -18.34
C ASN A 177 -6.09 -3.89 -19.20
N ARG A 178 -5.52 -2.68 -19.24
CA ARG A 178 -6.05 -1.55 -20.00
C ARG A 178 -6.06 -1.77 -21.52
N ALA A 179 -5.23 -2.68 -22.05
CA ALA A 179 -5.14 -2.93 -23.49
C ALA A 179 -6.11 -4.03 -23.98
N GLY A 180 -6.88 -4.65 -23.09
CA GLY A 180 -7.73 -5.81 -23.38
C GLY A 180 -9.23 -5.58 -23.21
N GLN A 181 -9.68 -4.34 -22.99
CA GLN A 181 -11.08 -3.91 -22.98
C GLN A 181 -11.28 -2.76 -23.96
#